data_AF-A0A1H0VT08-F1
#
_entry.id   AF-A0A1H0VT08-F1
#
_cell.length_a   1.000
_cell.length_b   1.000
_cell.length_c   1.000
_cell.angle_alpha   90.00
_cell.angle_beta   90.00
_cell.angle_gamma   90.00
#
_symmetry.space_group_name_H-M   'P 1'
#
loop_
_entity.id
_entity.type
_entity.pdbx_description
1 polymer ?
#
loop_
_entity_poly.entity_id
_entity_poly.type
_entity_poly.pdbx_seq_one_letter_code
_entity_poly.pdbx_strand_id
1 'polypeptide(L)'
;MRVAPTALLAAIGLGLAAPVSAADTQQLAQIAKDAYVYGYSLITTEVTRVQMTNVAEVDNEHAPMGQFFNVKRYPPAEYRGVSAPNADTLYSIVPNPLNKFTVSPRDDLQYNADGSLTLYFQHESLGKDKESNWLPAPQGGFLPMLRMYWPKVQSPSIFDGSWAPPQVVRAQ
;
A
#
# COMPACT_ATOMS: atom_id res chain seq x y z
N MET A 1 8.01 -71.48 0.86
CA MET A 1 7.83 -70.14 0.28
C MET A 1 6.54 -69.57 0.86
N ARG A 2 6.65 -68.55 1.72
CA ARG A 2 5.53 -67.95 2.48
C ARG A 2 4.98 -66.76 1.70
N VAL A 3 3.66 -66.68 1.52
CA VAL A 3 2.96 -65.39 1.43
C VAL A 3 1.53 -65.57 1.95
N ALA A 4 1.20 -64.92 3.06
CA ALA A 4 -0.17 -64.68 3.51
C ALA A 4 -0.42 -63.16 3.36
N PRO A 5 -1.55 -62.71 2.81
CA PRO A 5 -1.82 -61.29 2.68
C PRO A 5 -2.41 -60.75 3.98
N THR A 6 -1.68 -59.87 4.65
CA THR A 6 -2.19 -59.08 5.77
C THR A 6 -3.03 -57.94 5.18
N ALA A 7 -4.36 -58.07 5.23
CA ALA A 7 -5.26 -56.96 4.94
C ALA A 7 -5.26 -55.99 6.13
N LEU A 8 -4.63 -54.82 5.97
CA LEU A 8 -4.71 -53.73 6.93
C LEU A 8 -6.00 -52.94 6.67
N LEU A 9 -7.03 -53.16 7.48
CA LEU A 9 -8.18 -52.25 7.53
C LEU A 9 -7.76 -50.95 8.23
N ALA A 10 -7.63 -49.86 7.48
CA ALA A 10 -7.56 -48.52 8.04
C ALA A 10 -8.97 -48.08 8.45
N ALA A 11 -9.23 -48.03 9.76
CA ALA A 11 -10.43 -47.40 10.29
C ALA A 11 -10.27 -45.87 10.20
N ILE A 12 -11.02 -45.23 9.30
CA ILE A 12 -11.20 -43.78 9.29
C ILE A 12 -12.18 -43.47 10.43
N GLY A 13 -11.64 -43.01 11.57
CA GLY A 13 -12.46 -42.45 12.63
C GLY A 13 -13.06 -41.12 12.17
N LEU A 14 -14.38 -41.10 11.93
CA LEU A 14 -15.14 -39.85 11.94
C LEU A 14 -15.07 -39.27 13.37
N GLY A 15 -14.13 -38.36 13.59
CA GLY A 15 -14.15 -37.51 14.78
C GLY A 15 -15.38 -36.60 14.71
N LEU A 16 -16.39 -36.87 15.53
CA LEU A 16 -17.46 -35.92 15.82
C LEU A 16 -16.82 -34.63 16.34
N ALA A 17 -16.92 -33.54 15.58
CA ALA A 17 -16.48 -32.23 16.03
C ALA A 17 -17.23 -31.91 17.34
N ALA A 18 -16.49 -31.64 18.41
CA ALA A 18 -17.08 -31.26 19.68
C ALA A 18 -17.95 -29.99 19.51
N PRO A 19 -19.07 -29.88 20.23
CA PRO A 19 -19.89 -28.67 20.18
C PRO A 19 -19.06 -27.48 20.67
N VAL A 20 -18.93 -26.47 19.80
CA VAL A 20 -18.27 -25.20 20.10
C VAL A 20 -19.03 -24.51 21.24
N SER A 21 -18.32 -24.15 22.31
CA SER A 21 -18.92 -23.49 23.48
C SER A 21 -19.44 -22.09 23.13
N ALA A 22 -20.42 -21.57 23.88
CA ALA A 22 -20.87 -20.18 23.72
C ALA A 22 -19.75 -19.15 24.01
N ALA A 23 -18.76 -19.50 24.84
CA ALA A 23 -17.56 -18.67 25.02
C ALA A 23 -16.69 -18.68 23.75
N ASP A 24 -16.60 -19.83 23.09
CA ASP A 24 -15.88 -19.96 21.81
C ASP A 24 -16.61 -19.19 20.70
N THR A 25 -17.95 -19.14 20.68
CA THR A 25 -18.67 -18.34 19.66
C THR A 25 -18.49 -16.84 19.83
N GLN A 26 -18.42 -16.32 21.06
CA GLN A 26 -18.09 -14.92 21.31
C GLN A 26 -16.65 -14.59 20.92
N GLN A 27 -15.70 -15.47 21.26
CA GLN A 27 -14.30 -15.30 20.87
C GLN A 27 -14.14 -15.37 19.35
N LEU A 28 -14.78 -16.33 18.68
CA LEU A 28 -14.81 -16.44 17.22
C LEU A 28 -15.44 -15.21 16.57
N ALA A 29 -16.54 -14.68 17.14
CA ALA A 29 -17.15 -13.45 16.66
C ALA A 29 -16.21 -12.24 16.82
N GLN A 30 -15.44 -12.18 17.91
CA GLN A 30 -14.46 -11.11 18.10
C GLN A 30 -13.30 -11.22 17.11
N ILE A 31 -12.75 -12.42 16.92
CA ILE A 31 -11.71 -12.68 15.92
C ILE A 31 -12.22 -12.31 14.51
N ALA A 32 -13.46 -12.66 14.18
CA ALA A 32 -14.06 -12.32 12.89
C ALA A 32 -14.24 -10.80 12.72
N LYS A 33 -14.63 -10.08 13.76
CA LYS A 33 -14.70 -8.60 13.74
C LYS A 33 -13.33 -7.99 13.54
N ASP A 34 -12.32 -8.44 14.29
CA ASP A 34 -10.96 -7.94 14.17
C ASP A 34 -10.41 -8.22 12.77
N ALA A 35 -10.58 -9.44 12.26
CA ALA A 35 -10.20 -9.81 10.90
C ALA A 35 -10.91 -8.96 9.83
N TYR A 36 -12.19 -8.63 10.01
CA TYR A 36 -12.90 -7.72 9.11
C TYR A 36 -12.35 -6.30 9.19
N VAL A 37 -12.18 -5.75 10.40
CA VAL A 37 -11.68 -4.38 10.61
C VAL A 37 -10.29 -4.20 10.02
N TYR A 38 -9.38 -5.15 10.25
CA TYR A 38 -8.01 -5.08 9.73
C TYR A 38 -7.91 -5.49 8.26
N GLY A 39 -8.68 -6.49 7.81
CA GLY A 39 -8.63 -7.01 6.46
C GLY A 39 -9.35 -6.16 5.42
N TYR A 40 -10.44 -5.49 5.79
CA TYR A 40 -11.28 -4.75 4.85
C TYR A 40 -10.50 -3.67 4.10
N SER A 41 -9.67 -2.89 4.81
CA SER A 41 -8.87 -1.82 4.19
C SER A 41 -7.83 -2.35 3.21
N LEU A 42 -7.23 -3.51 3.49
CA LEU A 42 -6.25 -4.14 2.61
C LEU A 42 -6.94 -4.64 1.33
N ILE A 43 -8.11 -5.27 1.46
CA ILE A 43 -8.88 -5.77 0.33
C ILE A 43 -9.41 -4.62 -0.53
N THR A 44 -9.95 -3.55 0.06
CA THR A 44 -10.48 -2.41 -0.72
C THR A 44 -9.37 -1.68 -1.49
N THR A 45 -8.19 -1.55 -0.89
CA THR A 45 -7.02 -0.97 -1.56
C THR A 45 -6.57 -1.87 -2.73
N GLU A 46 -6.58 -3.19 -2.55
CA GLU A 46 -6.26 -4.15 -3.61
C GLU A 46 -7.27 -4.10 -4.76
N VAL A 47 -8.57 -4.09 -4.44
CA VAL A 47 -9.65 -3.98 -5.44
C VAL A 47 -9.51 -2.69 -6.23
N THR A 48 -9.23 -1.57 -5.55
CA THR A 48 -8.97 -0.27 -6.20
C THR A 48 -7.80 -0.38 -7.16
N ARG A 49 -6.68 -0.97 -6.73
CA ARG A 49 -5.51 -1.18 -7.59
C ARG A 49 -5.88 -1.98 -8.85
N VAL A 50 -6.54 -3.13 -8.70
CA VAL A 50 -6.93 -3.97 -9.83
C VAL A 50 -7.89 -3.23 -10.77
N GLN A 51 -8.90 -2.54 -10.25
CA GLN A 51 -9.81 -1.73 -11.06
C GLN A 51 -9.08 -0.65 -11.85
N MET A 52 -8.09 0.00 -11.24
CA MET A 52 -7.34 1.08 -11.87
C MET A 52 -6.30 0.62 -12.89
N THR A 53 -5.86 -0.64 -12.82
CA THR A 53 -4.76 -1.13 -13.66
C THR A 53 -5.11 -2.24 -14.63
N ASN A 54 -6.29 -2.86 -14.51
CA ASN A 54 -6.73 -3.96 -15.37
C ASN A 54 -7.28 -3.45 -16.72
N VAL A 55 -6.47 -2.63 -17.41
CA VAL A 55 -6.75 -2.09 -18.74
C VAL A 55 -5.56 -2.38 -19.65
N ALA A 56 -5.82 -2.61 -20.95
CA ALA A 56 -4.76 -2.91 -21.91
C ALA A 56 -3.95 -1.67 -22.31
N GLU A 57 -4.60 -0.50 -22.32
CA GLU A 57 -4.06 0.78 -22.77
C GLU A 57 -4.47 1.87 -21.78
N VAL A 58 -3.73 2.98 -21.76
CA VAL A 58 -4.03 4.14 -20.90
C VAL A 58 -5.33 4.83 -21.32
N ASP A 59 -6.19 5.14 -20.36
CA ASP A 59 -7.37 5.98 -20.56
C ASP A 59 -7.35 7.24 -19.64
N ASN A 60 -8.49 7.88 -19.40
CA ASN A 60 -8.57 9.10 -18.59
C ASN A 60 -8.43 8.85 -17.07
N GLU A 61 -8.72 7.65 -16.59
CA GLU A 61 -8.80 7.32 -15.16
C GLU A 61 -8.02 6.02 -14.79
N HIS A 62 -7.48 5.31 -15.78
CA HIS A 62 -6.79 4.02 -15.63
C HIS A 62 -5.54 3.92 -16.50
N ALA A 63 -4.58 3.09 -16.08
CA ALA A 63 -3.39 2.76 -16.87
C ALA A 63 -2.86 1.37 -16.52
N PRO A 64 -2.21 0.67 -17.47
CA PRO A 64 -1.38 -0.49 -17.13
C PRO A 64 -0.33 -0.13 -16.06
N MET A 65 0.10 -1.13 -15.30
CA MET A 65 1.17 -0.96 -14.31
C MET A 65 2.43 -0.32 -14.93
N GLY A 66 3.01 0.65 -14.23
CA GLY A 66 4.21 1.37 -14.65
C GLY A 66 3.98 2.53 -15.63
N GLN A 67 2.74 2.79 -16.03
CA GLN A 67 2.40 3.87 -16.97
C GLN A 67 1.60 4.98 -16.29
N PHE A 68 1.71 6.20 -16.83
CA PHE A 68 0.90 7.33 -16.39
C PHE A 68 -0.49 7.31 -17.00
N PHE A 69 -1.50 7.60 -16.19
CA PHE A 69 -2.73 8.24 -16.67
C PHE A 69 -2.85 9.64 -16.05
N ASN A 70 -3.59 10.52 -16.74
CA ASN A 70 -3.79 11.90 -16.33
C ASN A 70 -5.29 12.18 -16.21
N VAL A 71 -5.75 12.46 -15.00
CA VAL A 71 -7.14 12.81 -14.74
C VAL A 71 -7.40 14.23 -15.22
N LYS A 72 -8.27 14.38 -16.22
CA LYS A 72 -8.52 15.66 -16.92
C LYS A 72 -9.65 16.51 -16.31
N ARG A 73 -10.39 15.97 -15.34
CA ARG A 73 -11.51 16.64 -14.68
C ARG A 73 -11.54 16.33 -13.20
N TYR A 74 -12.11 17.22 -12.41
CA TYR A 74 -12.38 16.94 -11.00
C TYR A 74 -13.39 15.78 -10.86
N PRO A 75 -13.28 14.98 -9.79
CA PRO A 75 -14.17 13.86 -9.55
C PRO A 75 -15.61 14.38 -9.38
N PRO A 76 -16.58 13.90 -10.18
CA PRO A 76 -17.98 14.31 -10.03
C PRO A 76 -18.60 13.69 -8.76
N ALA A 77 -19.78 14.16 -8.36
CA ALA A 77 -20.45 13.71 -7.13
C ALA A 77 -20.76 12.19 -7.11
N GLU A 78 -20.91 11.59 -8.29
CA GLU A 78 -21.12 10.16 -8.50
C GLU A 78 -19.83 9.32 -8.55
N TYR A 79 -18.63 9.92 -8.47
CA TYR A 79 -17.37 9.18 -8.51
C TYR A 79 -17.21 8.24 -7.30
N ARG A 80 -16.81 6.99 -7.57
CA ARG A 80 -16.64 5.93 -6.55
C ARG A 80 -15.30 5.18 -6.66
N GLY A 81 -14.34 5.69 -7.43
CA GLY A 81 -13.08 4.99 -7.67
C GLY A 81 -12.17 4.93 -6.43
N VAL A 82 -12.30 5.87 -5.50
CA VAL A 82 -11.64 5.82 -4.18
C VAL A 82 -12.60 6.32 -3.09
N SER A 83 -12.33 5.93 -1.84
CA SER A 83 -13.18 6.27 -0.69
C SER A 83 -13.29 7.78 -0.42
N ALA A 84 -12.20 8.52 -0.62
CA ALA A 84 -12.15 9.97 -0.41
C ALA A 84 -11.18 10.62 -1.43
N PRO A 85 -11.65 11.01 -2.62
CA PRO A 85 -10.82 11.75 -3.57
C PRO A 85 -10.65 13.20 -3.11
N ASN A 86 -9.52 13.83 -3.43
CA ASN A 86 -9.44 15.29 -3.31
C ASN A 86 -10.28 15.91 -4.45
N ALA A 87 -11.38 16.57 -4.10
CA ALA A 87 -12.33 17.12 -5.07
C ALA A 87 -11.78 18.32 -5.88
N ASP A 88 -10.65 18.89 -5.46
CA ASP A 88 -10.03 20.11 -5.99
C ASP A 88 -8.66 19.87 -6.64
N THR A 89 -8.23 18.60 -6.74
CA THR A 89 -6.90 18.23 -7.24
C THR A 89 -7.03 17.32 -8.46
N LEU A 90 -6.36 17.67 -9.55
CA LEU A 90 -6.15 16.75 -10.69
C LEU A 90 -4.92 15.88 -10.42
N TYR A 91 -5.02 14.60 -10.77
CA TYR A 91 -3.99 13.61 -10.47
C TYR A 91 -3.35 13.07 -11.75
N SER A 92 -2.03 12.92 -11.69
CA SER A 92 -1.25 12.09 -12.61
C SER A 92 -0.60 10.99 -11.78
N ILE A 93 -0.96 9.74 -12.03
CA ILE A 93 -0.57 8.61 -11.16
C ILE A 93 0.15 7.56 -12.01
N VAL A 94 1.18 6.95 -11.42
CA VAL A 94 1.89 5.80 -11.99
C VAL A 94 1.71 4.61 -11.06
N PRO A 95 0.81 3.67 -11.39
CA PRO A 95 0.67 2.43 -10.65
C PRO A 95 1.99 1.64 -10.66
N ASN A 96 2.31 0.97 -9.55
CA ASN A 96 3.52 0.17 -9.43
C ASN A 96 3.26 -1.15 -8.68
N PRO A 97 4.11 -2.19 -8.87
CA PRO A 97 3.90 -3.51 -8.27
C PRO A 97 3.79 -3.50 -6.73
N LEU A 98 4.38 -2.51 -6.05
CA LEU A 98 4.32 -2.37 -4.60
C LEU A 98 3.05 -1.65 -4.11
N ASN A 99 2.23 -1.14 -5.04
CA ASN A 99 1.09 -0.29 -4.72
C ASN A 99 1.48 0.91 -3.82
N LYS A 100 2.71 1.41 -3.97
CA LYS A 100 3.33 2.42 -3.11
C LYS A 100 3.38 3.77 -3.83
N PHE A 101 2.58 4.73 -3.37
CA PHE A 101 2.48 6.08 -3.99
C PHE A 101 2.96 7.21 -3.08
N THR A 102 3.30 6.89 -1.84
CA THR A 102 3.84 7.83 -0.86
C THR A 102 4.96 7.17 -0.09
N VAL A 103 5.87 7.97 0.45
CA VAL A 103 6.85 7.58 1.46
C VAL A 103 6.69 8.52 2.65
N SER A 104 6.64 7.97 3.85
CA SER A 104 6.24 8.69 5.07
C SER A 104 6.90 8.08 6.31
N PRO A 105 6.83 8.75 7.46
CA PRO A 105 7.31 8.19 8.73
C PRO A 105 6.65 6.87 9.16
N ARG A 106 5.58 6.43 8.48
CA ARG A 106 4.90 5.15 8.73
C ARG A 106 5.59 3.96 8.06
N ASP A 107 6.57 4.21 7.20
CA ASP A 107 7.21 3.21 6.34
C ASP A 107 8.51 2.63 6.95
N ASP A 108 8.71 2.74 8.26
CA ASP A 108 9.93 2.29 8.98
C ASP A 108 11.23 2.82 8.35
N LEU A 109 11.31 4.15 8.28
CA LEU A 109 12.39 4.85 7.59
C LEU A 109 13.75 4.63 8.28
N GLN A 110 14.76 4.34 7.47
CA GLN A 110 16.14 4.20 7.91
C GLN A 110 16.84 5.56 7.90
N TYR A 111 17.37 5.97 9.04
CA TYR A 111 18.12 7.21 9.18
C TYR A 111 19.62 6.97 9.02
N ASN A 112 20.32 7.97 8.51
CA ASN A 112 21.77 7.96 8.41
C ASN A 112 22.39 8.10 9.82
N ALA A 113 23.68 7.78 9.96
CA ALA A 113 24.39 7.84 11.24
C ALA A 113 24.44 9.27 11.86
N ASP A 114 24.29 10.30 11.03
CA ASP A 114 24.20 11.71 11.45
C ASP A 114 22.78 12.17 11.82
N GLY A 115 21.80 11.26 11.76
CA GLY A 115 20.39 11.52 12.04
C GLY A 115 19.61 12.12 10.85
N SER A 116 20.24 12.33 9.69
CA SER A 116 19.54 12.77 8.48
C SER A 116 18.74 11.63 7.83
N LEU A 117 17.82 11.99 6.94
CA LEU A 117 17.01 11.05 6.17
C LEU A 117 17.27 11.25 4.68
N THR A 118 17.61 10.16 3.98
CA THR A 118 17.73 10.12 2.52
C THR A 118 16.51 9.40 1.94
N LEU A 119 15.75 10.09 1.07
CA LEU A 119 14.65 9.49 0.30
C LEU A 119 15.06 9.30 -1.15
N TYR A 120 14.69 8.16 -1.73
CA TYR A 120 15.03 7.79 -3.11
C TYR A 120 13.78 7.81 -3.99
N PHE A 121 13.85 8.48 -5.14
CA PHE A 121 12.76 8.57 -6.12
C PHE A 121 13.27 8.09 -7.48
N GLN A 122 13.00 6.83 -7.81
CA GLN A 122 13.53 6.20 -9.05
C GLN A 122 12.72 4.97 -9.45
N HIS A 123 12.90 4.52 -10.70
CA HIS A 123 12.17 3.39 -11.27
C HIS A 123 12.56 2.04 -10.68
N GLU A 124 13.87 1.77 -10.60
CA GLU A 124 14.38 0.51 -10.11
C GLU A 124 14.60 0.54 -8.59
N SER A 125 14.38 -0.58 -7.92
CA SER A 125 14.74 -0.71 -6.50
C SER A 125 16.25 -0.65 -6.31
N LEU A 126 16.70 0.02 -5.24
CA LEU A 126 18.11 0.09 -4.85
C LEU A 126 18.56 -1.11 -4.00
N GLY A 127 17.67 -2.06 -3.70
CA GLY A 127 17.91 -3.17 -2.79
C GLY A 127 16.98 -3.15 -1.58
N LYS A 128 16.85 -4.30 -0.93
CA LYS A 128 15.94 -4.50 0.21
C LYS A 128 16.27 -3.61 1.40
N ASP A 129 17.53 -3.23 1.57
CA ASP A 129 18.04 -2.35 2.62
C ASP A 129 17.56 -0.90 2.49
N LYS A 130 17.15 -0.48 1.28
CA LYS A 130 16.74 0.91 0.99
C LYS A 130 15.26 1.05 0.64
N GLU A 131 14.51 -0.05 0.69
CA GLU A 131 13.12 -0.11 0.20
C GLU A 131 12.16 0.75 1.05
N SER A 132 12.38 0.86 2.37
CA SER A 132 11.59 1.73 3.24
C SER A 132 11.69 3.20 2.82
N ASN A 133 12.90 3.66 2.48
CA ASN A 133 13.21 5.02 2.06
C ASN A 133 12.96 5.29 0.57
N TRP A 134 12.63 4.27 -0.22
CA TRP A 134 12.45 4.38 -1.66
C TRP A 134 10.98 4.49 -2.05
N LEU A 135 10.70 5.40 -2.98
CA LEU A 135 9.41 5.53 -3.66
C LEU A 135 9.61 5.20 -5.15
N PRO A 136 8.93 4.17 -5.68
CA PRO A 136 8.92 3.89 -7.11
C PRO A 136 8.45 5.11 -7.90
N ALA A 137 9.27 5.55 -8.84
CA ALA A 137 8.98 6.66 -9.75
C ALA A 137 9.07 6.17 -11.21
N PRO A 138 8.35 6.79 -12.15
CA PRO A 138 8.47 6.46 -13.57
C PRO A 138 9.85 6.84 -14.12
N GLN A 139 10.21 6.28 -15.28
CA GLN A 139 11.42 6.71 -16.02
C GLN A 139 11.27 8.12 -16.63
N GLY A 140 10.03 8.59 -16.80
CA GLY A 140 9.72 9.93 -17.33
C GLY A 140 9.71 11.03 -16.26
N GLY A 141 9.24 12.22 -16.66
CA GLY A 141 9.06 13.34 -15.72
C GLY A 141 7.99 13.03 -14.66
N PHE A 142 8.24 13.45 -13.43
CA PHE A 142 7.29 13.38 -12.32
C PHE A 142 7.44 14.62 -11.42
N LEU A 143 6.40 14.89 -10.63
CA LEU A 143 6.39 15.98 -9.66
C LEU A 143 6.35 15.39 -8.24
N PRO A 144 7.42 15.50 -7.45
CA PRO A 144 7.36 15.14 -6.04
C PRO A 144 6.55 16.21 -5.28
N MET A 145 5.60 15.76 -4.47
CA MET A 145 4.78 16.61 -3.61
C MET A 145 5.08 16.30 -2.14
N LEU A 146 5.52 17.30 -1.39
CA LEU A 146 5.64 17.21 0.06
C LEU A 146 4.32 17.61 0.71
N ARG A 147 3.73 16.72 1.51
CA ARG A 147 2.56 17.03 2.35
C ARG A 147 2.99 17.11 3.80
N MET A 148 2.78 18.26 4.42
CA MET A 148 3.04 18.50 5.84
C MET A 148 1.72 18.52 6.61
N TYR A 149 1.67 17.85 7.76
CA TYR A 149 0.53 17.87 8.65
C TYR A 149 0.90 18.64 9.90
N TRP A 150 0.19 19.75 10.18
CA TRP A 150 0.45 20.62 11.34
C TRP A 150 1.94 21.01 11.51
N PRO A 151 2.51 21.77 10.56
CA PRO A 151 3.87 22.27 10.73
C PRO A 151 4.01 23.10 12.02
N LYS A 152 5.18 23.01 12.66
CA LYS A 152 5.48 23.77 13.89
C LYS A 152 5.37 25.27 13.62
N VAL A 153 4.82 26.01 14.57
CA VAL A 153 4.71 27.48 14.48
C VAL A 153 5.98 28.16 15.00
N GLN A 154 6.67 27.53 15.95
CA GLN A 154 7.93 28.03 16.51
C GLN A 154 9.10 27.74 15.57
N SER A 155 10.07 28.66 15.51
CA SER A 155 11.30 28.49 14.74
C SER A 155 12.10 27.27 15.22
N PRO A 156 12.72 26.49 14.32
CA PRO A 156 12.67 26.66 12.87
C PRO A 156 11.32 26.21 12.27
N SER A 157 10.73 27.03 11.39
CA SER A 157 9.38 26.85 10.84
C SER A 157 9.30 27.18 9.34
N ILE A 158 8.32 26.59 8.67
CA ILE A 158 7.93 26.98 7.30
C ILE A 158 7.21 28.34 7.28
N PHE A 159 6.56 28.75 8.38
CA PHE A 159 5.76 29.98 8.42
C PHE A 159 6.62 31.26 8.49
N ASP A 160 7.79 31.19 9.11
CA ASP A 160 8.75 32.29 9.19
C ASP A 160 9.91 32.14 8.19
N GLY A 161 9.90 31.07 7.37
CA GLY A 161 10.92 30.78 6.38
C GLY A 161 12.27 30.34 6.93
N SER A 162 12.41 30.16 8.25
CA SER A 162 13.64 29.66 8.87
C SER A 162 13.92 28.18 8.58
N TRP A 163 12.90 27.45 8.13
CA TRP A 163 13.04 26.12 7.54
C TRP A 163 12.39 26.06 6.16
N ALA A 164 13.08 25.42 5.22
CA ALA A 164 12.57 25.08 3.90
C ALA A 164 12.81 23.60 3.61
N PRO A 165 11.96 22.96 2.79
CA PRO A 165 12.19 21.58 2.40
C PRO A 165 13.53 21.44 1.64
N PRO A 166 14.30 20.36 1.89
CA PRO A 166 15.52 20.09 1.16
C PRO A 166 15.30 20.01 -0.34
N GLN A 167 16.30 20.44 -1.11
CA GLN A 167 16.27 20.32 -2.56
C GLN A 167 16.32 18.84 -2.99
N VAL A 168 15.52 18.49 -4.00
CA VAL A 168 15.65 17.19 -4.67
C VAL A 168 16.86 17.25 -5.58
N VAL A 169 17.84 16.40 -5.33
CA VAL A 169 19.08 16.31 -6.11
C VAL A 169 19.07 15.06 -6.98
N ARG A 170 19.60 15.17 -8.20
CA ARG A 170 19.83 14.01 -9.06
C ARG A 170 20.99 13.20 -8.47
N ALA A 171 20.77 11.93 -8.16
CA ALA A 171 21.84 11.01 -7.82
C ALA A 171 22.76 10.84 -9.05
N GLN A 172 24.07 10.89 -8.83
CA GLN A 172 25.09 10.67 -9.86
C GLN A 172 25.29 9.18 -10.14
#